data_AF-A0A953X2K5-F1
#
_entry.id   AF-A0A953X2K5-F1
#
_cell.length_a   1.000
_cell.length_b   1.000
_cell.length_c   1.000
_cell.angle_alpha   90.00
_cell.angle_beta   90.00
_cell.angle_gamma   90.00
#
_symmetry.space_group_name_H-M   'P 1'
#
loop_
_entity.id
_entity.type
_entity.pdbx_description
1 polymer ?
#
loop_
_entity_poly.entity_id
_entity_poly.type
_entity_poly.pdbx_seq_one_letter_code
_entity_poly.pdbx_strand_id
1 'polypeptide(L)'
;GASPGPGFDAWKAYNRSQPDMDIAALMKRGTPVLTDAEAAAYAAPFPDVTYKAGVRRFPELVMVSPEMEGVKTSNRAAKWWSEEWDGDTFMAVGAADPVLGPPAMERLRQLIRHCPEPMVVEEAGHFVQEWGEPIARAALKSFG
;
A
#
# COMPACT_ATOMS: atom_id res chain seq x y z
N GLY A 1 9.37 -1.36 12.02
CA GLY A 1 9.83 -0.83 13.31
C GLY A 1 10.35 0.59 13.21
N ALA A 2 10.01 1.32 12.15
CA ALA A 2 10.29 2.74 11.94
C ALA A 2 9.14 3.26 11.08
N SER A 3 8.81 4.55 11.20
CA SER A 3 7.76 5.14 10.35
C SER A 3 8.16 5.05 8.86
N PRO A 4 7.22 4.73 7.95
CA PRO A 4 7.46 4.85 6.51
C PRO A 4 7.90 6.26 6.07
N GLY A 5 7.46 7.29 6.81
CA GLY A 5 7.84 8.68 6.60
C GLY A 5 6.70 9.66 6.90
N PRO A 6 6.93 10.98 6.70
CA PRO A 6 5.96 12.03 7.04
C PRO A 6 4.59 11.88 6.38
N GLY A 7 4.53 11.35 5.14
CA GLY A 7 3.28 11.09 4.44
C GLY A 7 2.40 10.07 5.17
N PHE A 8 3.01 9.00 5.69
CA PHE A 8 2.29 8.02 6.51
C PHE A 8 1.86 8.60 7.86
N ASP A 9 2.72 9.37 8.52
CA ASP A 9 2.41 9.98 9.81
C ASP A 9 1.22 10.95 9.69
N ALA A 10 1.18 11.75 8.61
CA ALA A 10 0.06 12.63 8.29
C ALA A 10 -1.22 11.84 7.99
N TRP A 11 -1.13 10.76 7.20
CA TRP A 11 -2.27 9.86 6.95
C TRP A 11 -2.83 9.26 8.24
N LYS A 12 -1.96 8.74 9.12
CA LYS A 12 -2.35 8.16 10.41
C LYS A 12 -3.05 9.19 11.31
N ALA A 13 -2.52 10.41 11.39
CA ALA A 13 -3.15 11.50 12.14
C ALA A 13 -4.51 11.91 11.54
N TYR A 14 -4.60 12.01 10.21
CA TYR A 14 -5.86 12.29 9.52
C TYR A 14 -6.89 11.20 9.82
N ASN A 15 -6.55 9.92 9.67
CA ASN A 15 -7.46 8.81 9.94
C ASN A 15 -8.00 8.84 11.38
N ARG A 16 -7.14 9.12 12.36
CA ARG A 16 -7.55 9.27 13.77
C ARG A 16 -8.55 10.41 14.00
N SER A 17 -8.47 11.49 13.21
CA SER A 17 -9.39 12.63 13.31
C SER A 17 -10.74 12.41 12.63
N GLN A 18 -10.94 11.26 11.95
CA GLN A 18 -12.16 10.94 11.19
C GLN A 18 -12.85 9.68 11.77
N PRO A 19 -13.58 9.77 12.91
CA PRO A 19 -14.24 8.62 13.52
C PRO A 19 -15.22 7.88 12.59
N ASP A 20 -15.89 8.64 11.72
CA ASP A 20 -16.80 8.13 10.69
C ASP A 20 -16.32 8.53 9.29
N MET A 21 -15.08 8.15 8.96
CA MET A 21 -14.46 8.45 7.67
C MET A 21 -15.37 8.10 6.49
N ASP A 22 -15.58 9.07 5.59
CA ASP A 22 -16.24 8.85 4.30
C ASP A 22 -15.27 8.10 3.37
N ILE A 23 -15.58 6.82 3.13
CA ILE A 23 -14.73 5.93 2.34
C ILE A 23 -14.81 6.27 0.86
N ALA A 24 -15.98 6.59 0.32
CA ALA A 24 -16.10 6.95 -1.09
C ALA A 24 -15.34 8.27 -1.39
N ALA A 25 -15.47 9.27 -0.51
CA ALA A 25 -14.72 10.51 -0.63
C ALA A 25 -13.21 10.31 -0.46
N LEU A 26 -12.79 9.45 0.47
CA LEU A 26 -11.38 9.08 0.61
C LEU A 26 -10.83 8.49 -0.70
N MET A 27 -11.53 7.50 -1.26
CA MET A 27 -11.09 6.79 -2.46
C MET A 27 -11.03 7.73 -3.67
N LYS A 28 -12.03 8.58 -3.88
CA LYS A 28 -11.99 9.60 -4.95
C LYS A 28 -10.81 10.56 -4.82
N ARG A 29 -10.46 10.94 -3.59
CA ARG A 29 -9.33 11.85 -3.35
C ARG A 29 -7.99 11.16 -3.61
N GLY A 30 -7.83 9.90 -3.19
CA GLY A 30 -6.60 9.14 -3.33
C GLY A 30 -6.40 8.48 -4.69
N THR A 31 -7.49 8.30 -5.44
CA THR A 31 -7.51 7.57 -6.71
C THR A 31 -8.50 8.23 -7.66
N PRO A 32 -8.11 9.36 -8.27
CA PRO A 32 -9.02 10.22 -9.02
C PRO A 32 -9.57 9.61 -10.31
N VAL A 33 -9.03 8.46 -10.75
CA VAL A 33 -9.55 7.69 -11.89
C VAL A 33 -10.87 6.98 -11.58
N LEU A 34 -11.20 6.77 -10.30
CA LEU A 34 -12.42 6.09 -9.91
C LEU A 34 -13.68 6.89 -10.30
N THR A 35 -14.62 6.18 -10.91
CA THR A 35 -15.99 6.65 -11.08
C THR A 35 -16.74 6.70 -9.75
N ASP A 36 -17.88 7.38 -9.74
CA ASP A 36 -18.78 7.45 -8.58
C ASP A 36 -19.24 6.07 -8.11
N ALA A 37 -19.52 5.17 -9.06
CA ALA A 37 -19.97 3.82 -8.77
C ALA A 37 -18.86 2.97 -8.14
N GLU A 38 -17.62 3.08 -8.62
CA GLU A 38 -16.48 2.34 -8.05
C GLU A 38 -16.12 2.88 -6.66
N ALA A 39 -16.12 4.20 -6.47
CA ALA A 39 -15.95 4.80 -5.14
C ALA A 39 -17.04 4.34 -4.15
N ALA A 40 -18.30 4.25 -4.60
CA ALA A 40 -19.39 3.70 -3.80
C ALA A 40 -19.19 2.20 -3.49
N ALA A 41 -18.58 1.42 -4.38
CA ALA A 41 -18.27 0.02 -4.14
C ALA A 41 -17.29 -0.17 -2.97
N TYR A 42 -16.30 0.72 -2.80
CA TYR A 42 -15.42 0.72 -1.62
C TYR A 42 -16.16 1.08 -0.32
N ALA A 43 -17.17 1.94 -0.40
CA ALA A 43 -17.98 2.31 0.76
C ALA A 43 -19.04 1.27 1.13
N ALA A 44 -19.43 0.40 0.19
CA ALA A 44 -20.50 -0.59 0.36
C ALA A 44 -20.37 -1.50 1.61
N PRO A 45 -19.16 -1.93 2.05
CA PRO A 45 -19.01 -2.73 3.26
C PRO A 45 -19.31 -1.98 4.57
N PHE A 46 -19.46 -0.65 4.53
CA PHE A 46 -19.54 0.21 5.70
C PHE A 46 -20.86 1.00 5.74
N PRO A 47 -22.01 0.32 5.94
CA PRO A 47 -23.31 0.97 5.95
C PRO A 47 -23.44 2.04 7.04
N ASP A 48 -22.70 1.92 8.15
CA ASP A 48 -22.56 2.94 9.18
C ASP A 48 -21.21 2.84 9.92
N VAL A 49 -20.99 3.76 10.87
CA VAL A 49 -19.75 3.89 11.65
C VAL A 49 -19.38 2.65 12.47
N THR A 50 -20.35 1.81 12.84
CA THR A 50 -20.13 0.61 13.65
C THR A 50 -19.35 -0.47 12.88
N TYR A 51 -19.38 -0.43 11.55
CA TYR A 51 -18.63 -1.32 10.66
C TYR A 51 -17.19 -0.83 10.38
N LYS A 52 -16.84 0.40 10.80
CA LYS A 52 -15.56 1.05 10.46
C LYS A 52 -14.46 0.87 11.51
N ALA A 53 -14.62 -0.06 12.46
CA ALA A 53 -13.60 -0.31 13.50
C ALA A 53 -12.25 -0.73 12.91
N GLY A 54 -12.26 -1.60 11.88
CA GLY A 54 -11.05 -2.00 11.15
C GLY A 54 -10.39 -0.83 10.43
N VAL A 55 -11.18 -0.01 9.73
CA VAL A 55 -10.70 1.19 9.02
C VAL A 55 -9.99 2.16 9.96
N ARG A 56 -10.55 2.39 11.16
CA ARG A 56 -9.94 3.24 12.19
C ARG A 56 -8.68 2.62 12.78
N ARG A 57 -8.67 1.29 12.94
CA ARG A 57 -7.59 0.60 13.66
C ARG A 57 -6.35 0.35 12.78
N PHE A 58 -6.53 0.14 11.48
CA PHE A 58 -5.45 -0.33 10.61
C PHE A 58 -4.21 0.59 10.63
N PRO A 59 -4.31 1.93 10.48
CA PRO A 59 -3.13 2.80 10.53
C PRO A 59 -2.42 2.80 11.89
N GLU A 60 -3.15 2.50 12.97
CA GLU A 60 -2.56 2.37 14.31
C GLU A 60 -1.69 1.12 14.46
N LEU A 61 -1.96 0.07 13.68
CA LEU A 61 -1.23 -1.19 13.72
C LEU A 61 0.04 -1.20 12.86
N VAL A 62 0.25 -0.20 12.00
CA VAL A 62 1.49 -0.08 11.23
C VAL A 62 2.67 0.13 12.18
N MET A 63 3.67 -0.75 12.07
CA MET A 63 4.79 -0.87 13.01
C MET A 63 5.84 0.24 12.85
N VAL A 64 5.55 1.40 13.45
CA VAL A 64 6.37 2.61 13.39
C VAL A 64 7.48 2.68 14.45
N SER A 65 7.52 1.74 15.41
CA SER A 65 8.60 1.62 16.39
C SER A 65 9.04 0.15 16.60
N PRO A 66 10.26 -0.11 17.08
CA PRO A 66 10.82 -1.46 17.16
C PRO A 66 10.10 -2.43 18.11
N GLU A 67 9.47 -1.90 19.15
CA GLU A 67 8.77 -2.65 20.19
C GLU A 67 7.35 -3.08 19.81
N MET A 68 6.81 -2.54 18.70
CA MET A 68 5.46 -2.87 18.25
C MET A 68 5.33 -4.36 17.91
N GLU A 69 4.15 -4.91 18.22
CA GLU A 69 3.78 -6.26 17.83
C GLU A 69 3.92 -6.43 16.31
N GLY A 70 4.46 -7.57 15.89
CA GLY A 70 4.71 -7.89 14.48
C GLY A 70 6.10 -7.52 13.98
N VAL A 71 6.87 -6.67 14.67
CA VAL A 71 8.22 -6.26 14.19
C VAL A 71 9.16 -7.45 14.09
N LYS A 72 9.16 -8.34 15.10
CA LYS A 72 9.97 -9.57 15.08
C LYS A 72 9.63 -10.45 13.88
N THR A 73 8.34 -10.59 13.56
CA THR A 73 7.88 -11.36 12.40
C THR A 73 8.32 -10.69 11.10
N SER A 74 8.17 -9.37 10.99
CA SER A 74 8.58 -8.60 9.81
C SER A 74 10.09 -8.67 9.57
N ASN A 75 10.91 -8.64 10.63
CA ASN A 75 12.35 -8.80 10.50
C ASN A 75 12.75 -10.21 10.02
N ARG A 76 12.05 -11.26 10.48
CA ARG A 76 12.26 -12.61 9.94
C ARG A 76 11.87 -12.69 8.46
N ALA A 77 10.75 -12.09 8.07
CA ALA A 77 10.32 -12.03 6.68
C ALA A 77 11.35 -11.28 5.82
N ALA A 78 11.82 -10.12 6.28
CA ALA A 78 12.86 -9.34 5.61
C ALA A 78 14.12 -10.18 5.34
N LYS A 79 14.60 -10.91 6.36
CA LYS A 79 15.74 -11.81 6.23
C LYS A 79 15.49 -12.90 5.18
N TRP A 80 14.32 -13.54 5.23
CA TRP A 80 13.95 -14.60 4.30
C TRP A 80 13.89 -14.07 2.85
N TRP A 81 13.26 -12.92 2.61
CA TRP A 81 13.23 -12.28 1.29
C TRP A 81 14.61 -11.89 0.77
N SER A 82 15.55 -11.53 1.63
CA SER A 82 16.90 -11.13 1.22
C SER A 82 17.88 -12.28 1.05
N GLU A 83 17.69 -13.39 1.77
CA GLU A 83 18.67 -14.48 1.83
C GLU A 83 18.19 -15.77 1.17
N GLU A 84 16.91 -16.13 1.36
CA GLU A 84 16.38 -17.46 1.04
C GLU A 84 15.48 -17.49 -0.19
N TRP A 85 14.77 -16.40 -0.49
CA TRP A 85 13.91 -16.31 -1.66
C TRP A 85 14.69 -16.45 -2.97
N ASP A 86 14.20 -17.31 -3.87
CA ASP A 86 14.84 -17.61 -5.17
C ASP A 86 13.80 -17.72 -6.30
N GLY A 87 12.57 -17.23 -6.07
CA GLY A 87 11.50 -17.27 -7.07
C GLY A 87 11.45 -16.01 -7.94
N ASP A 88 10.75 -16.13 -9.07
CA ASP A 88 10.54 -15.00 -9.96
C ASP A 88 9.71 -13.89 -9.27
N THR A 89 10.15 -12.65 -9.47
CA THR A 89 9.57 -11.47 -8.80
C THR A 89 9.27 -10.40 -9.83
N PHE A 90 8.10 -9.78 -9.69
CA PHE A 90 7.72 -8.60 -10.46
C PHE A 90 7.24 -7.52 -9.49
N MET A 91 7.72 -6.28 -9.69
CA MET A 91 7.33 -5.13 -8.88
C MET A 91 6.74 -4.05 -9.78
N ALA A 92 5.61 -3.48 -9.36
CA ALA A 92 5.06 -2.27 -9.95
C ALA A 92 4.82 -1.21 -8.88
N VAL A 93 5.03 0.05 -9.24
CA VAL A 93 5.02 1.19 -8.32
C VAL A 93 4.20 2.33 -8.89
N GLY A 94 3.22 2.82 -8.13
CA GLY A 94 2.53 4.07 -8.45
C GLY A 94 3.39 5.27 -8.07
N ALA A 95 3.81 6.07 -9.05
CA ALA A 95 4.74 7.18 -8.81
C ALA A 95 4.10 8.33 -8.01
N ALA A 96 2.77 8.46 -8.07
CA ALA A 96 2.02 9.52 -7.40
C ALA A 96 1.66 9.18 -5.94
N ASP A 97 2.06 8.03 -5.39
CA ASP A 97 1.79 7.67 -3.99
C ASP A 97 2.64 8.52 -3.01
N PRO A 98 2.01 9.39 -2.18
CA PRO A 98 2.73 10.22 -1.22
C PRO A 98 3.12 9.47 0.07
N VAL A 99 2.73 8.20 0.23
CA VAL A 99 2.93 7.39 1.43
C VAL A 99 3.96 6.29 1.19
N LEU A 100 3.70 5.38 0.24
CA LEU A 100 4.55 4.23 -0.07
C LEU A 100 5.06 4.26 -1.53
N GLY A 101 5.31 5.46 -2.07
CA GLY A 101 5.80 5.66 -3.43
C GLY A 101 7.25 5.23 -3.68
N PRO A 102 7.89 5.73 -4.75
CA PRO A 102 9.18 5.24 -5.25
C PRO A 102 10.30 5.09 -4.20
N PRO A 103 10.50 6.01 -3.22
CA PRO A 103 11.56 5.84 -2.22
C PRO A 103 11.34 4.66 -1.26
N ALA A 104 10.08 4.32 -0.95
CA ALA A 104 9.77 3.17 -0.11
C ALA A 104 9.93 1.87 -0.91
N MET A 105 9.44 1.86 -2.16
CA MET A 105 9.50 0.70 -3.02
C MET A 105 10.93 0.37 -3.48
N GLU A 106 11.79 1.37 -3.70
CA GLU A 106 13.21 1.12 -4.01
C GLU A 106 13.94 0.43 -2.85
N ARG A 107 13.66 0.83 -1.60
CA ARG A 107 14.19 0.13 -0.42
C ARG A 107 13.69 -1.31 -0.35
N LEU A 108 12.42 -1.54 -0.68
CA LEU A 108 11.85 -2.89 -0.71
C LEU A 108 12.46 -3.74 -1.84
N ARG A 109 12.66 -3.16 -3.02
CA ARG A 109 13.28 -3.82 -4.18
C ARG A 109 14.69 -4.29 -3.86
N GLN A 110 15.50 -3.43 -3.24
CA GLN A 110 16.87 -3.78 -2.81
C GLN A 110 16.90 -4.88 -1.75
N LEU A 111 15.84 -5.01 -0.96
CA LEU A 111 15.72 -6.03 0.07
C LEU A 111 15.29 -7.39 -0.51
N ILE A 112 14.39 -7.41 -1.50
CA ILE A 112 13.92 -8.65 -2.10
C ILE A 112 14.98 -9.18 -3.07
N ARG A 113 15.52 -10.35 -2.76
CA ARG A 113 16.53 -11.01 -3.58
C ARG A 113 16.00 -11.22 -5.00
N HIS A 114 16.82 -10.88 -6.00
CA HIS A 114 16.51 -10.98 -7.43
C HIS A 114 15.32 -10.11 -7.92
N CYS A 115 14.82 -9.16 -7.12
CA CYS A 115 13.78 -8.26 -7.59
C CYS A 115 14.31 -7.34 -8.71
N PRO A 116 13.71 -7.38 -9.93
CA PRO A 116 14.16 -6.55 -11.04
C PRO A 116 13.80 -5.07 -10.83
N GLU A 117 14.23 -4.23 -11.77
CA GLU A 117 13.74 -2.86 -11.86
C GLU A 117 12.20 -2.83 -11.93
N PRO A 118 11.53 -1.94 -11.18
CA PRO A 118 10.08 -1.93 -11.11
C PRO A 118 9.46 -1.34 -12.37
N MET A 119 8.27 -1.81 -12.72
CA MET A 119 7.38 -1.08 -13.62
C MET A 119 6.83 0.14 -12.89
N VAL A 120 7.25 1.34 -13.30
CA VAL A 120 6.71 2.59 -12.75
C VAL A 120 5.46 2.99 -13.53
N VAL A 121 4.38 3.26 -12.80
CA VAL A 121 3.12 3.77 -13.36
C VAL A 121 2.97 5.21 -12.89
N GLU A 122 3.34 6.15 -13.77
CA GLU A 122 3.50 7.57 -13.42
C GLU A 122 2.22 8.20 -12.86
N GLU A 123 1.08 7.88 -13.45
CA GLU A 123 -0.22 8.45 -13.08
C GLU A 123 -0.85 7.77 -11.85
N ALA A 124 -0.33 6.60 -11.47
CA ALA A 124 -0.93 5.80 -10.41
C ALA A 124 -0.49 6.26 -9.02
N GLY A 125 -1.47 6.34 -8.11
CA GLY A 125 -1.24 6.61 -6.70
C GLY A 125 -1.07 5.34 -5.87
N HIS A 126 -1.46 5.43 -4.59
CA HIS A 126 -1.34 4.34 -3.61
C HIS A 126 -2.08 3.05 -4.01
N PHE A 127 -3.29 3.19 -4.56
CA PHE A 127 -4.10 2.09 -5.07
C PHE A 127 -3.74 1.79 -6.53
N VAL A 128 -2.50 1.33 -6.76
CA VAL A 128 -1.93 1.10 -8.10
C VAL A 128 -2.74 0.12 -8.94
N GLN A 129 -3.56 -0.73 -8.32
CA GLN A 129 -4.44 -1.69 -8.96
C GLN A 129 -5.53 -1.05 -9.83
N GLU A 130 -5.88 0.22 -9.58
CA GLU A 130 -6.80 0.99 -10.44
C GLU A 130 -6.18 1.34 -11.81
N TRP A 131 -4.86 1.15 -11.95
CA TRP A 131 -4.13 1.14 -13.23
C TRP A 131 -3.57 -0.27 -13.53
N GLY A 132 -4.23 -1.31 -13.01
CA GLY A 132 -3.68 -2.65 -12.86
C GLY A 132 -3.64 -3.51 -14.12
N GLU A 133 -4.41 -3.18 -15.17
CA GLU A 133 -4.42 -4.01 -16.38
C GLU A 133 -3.02 -4.12 -17.03
N PRO A 134 -2.32 -3.00 -17.34
CA PRO A 134 -0.95 -3.06 -17.84
C PRO A 134 0.02 -3.81 -16.92
N ILE A 135 -0.16 -3.66 -15.61
CA ILE A 135 0.66 -4.32 -14.58
C ILE A 135 0.51 -5.83 -14.67
N ALA A 136 -0.73 -6.33 -14.71
CA ALA A 136 -1.00 -7.77 -14.81
C ALA A 136 -0.42 -8.36 -16.11
N ARG A 137 -0.57 -7.65 -17.24
CA ARG A 137 -0.01 -8.08 -18.53
C ARG A 137 1.53 -8.11 -18.52
N ALA A 138 2.15 -7.10 -17.92
CA ALA A 138 3.61 -7.02 -17.80
C ALA A 138 4.17 -8.10 -16.88
N ALA A 139 3.51 -8.36 -15.75
CA ALA A 139 3.87 -9.42 -14.82
C ALA A 139 3.81 -10.80 -15.48
N LEU A 140 2.70 -11.13 -16.17
CA LEU A 140 2.57 -12.39 -16.91
C LEU A 140 3.68 -12.53 -17.96
N LYS A 141 3.92 -11.49 -18.76
CA LYS A 141 5.00 -11.49 -19.74
C LYS A 141 6.39 -11.70 -19.10
N SER A 142 6.60 -11.17 -17.90
CA SER A 142 7.87 -11.29 -17.18
C SER A 142 8.14 -12.71 -16.68
N PHE A 143 7.10 -13.50 -16.41
CA PHE A 143 7.22 -14.85 -15.88
C PHE A 143 7.20 -15.95 -16.96
N GLY A 144 6.94 -15.59 -18.22
CA GLY A 144 6.84 -16.52 -19.35
C GLY A 144 5.47 -17.17 -19.48
#